data_AF-A0A0B5DC58-F1
#
_entry.id   AF-A0A0B5DC58-F1
#
_cell.length_a   1.000
_cell.length_b   1.000
_cell.length_c   1.000
_cell.angle_alpha   90.00
_cell.angle_beta   90.00
_cell.angle_gamma   90.00
#
_symmetry.space_group_name_H-M   'P 1'
#
loop_
_entity.id
_entity.type
_entity.pdbx_description
1 polymer ?
#
loop_
_entity_poly.entity_id
_entity_poly.type
_entity_poly.pdbx_seq_one_letter_code
_entity_poly.pdbx_strand_id
1 'polypeptide(L)'
;MCKDDHGIGRRALLVTGAAAALTLGTVSFPDGPAAAAAGGTETRTVRGTLPPGAPDFVHLPVDVPPGVREIKVAYTYDRPSVPAGTPGNALDIGIFDERGTDLGGRGFRGWSGGARPEFFVRADDATPGYIPGPVRAGTWHIVLGPYTVAPQGLSYQVTITLIYGEPGRTPEPGYPPSRVEGRGRAWYRGDCHIHSWYSDGRRTPAQIAEQARAAGLDFINSSDHNTHASHPHWAGLAGDDLLIMLGEEVTTRNGHLVALGTDPGTFVDWRYRARDNRFGRIAEEIRRAGGLVVPAHPHAGCIGCAWKFGFAEADAVEVWNGPYTPDDEVALAEWDNTLVASVREGRARWLPAMGNSDAHRAPDTIGSPQTVVLADELSRRAVQEGIRAGRSYIAESKNVSLTFTATGGRGEHAGIGGRLPVDPDTPVTVRVAARGVPRCTVRLVTDQGVLLTSGPLPVSGEGTMEWTTTPSHAAYVRAELRHETAAGPVPGAAAALTNPIFLGRR
;
A
#
# COMPACT_ATOMS: atom_id res chain seq x y z
N MET A 1 -37.33 -24.81 -44.90
CA MET A 1 -37.35 -25.01 -43.44
C MET A 1 -35.89 -25.18 -43.03
N CYS A 2 -35.44 -24.30 -42.13
CA CYS A 2 -34.09 -24.15 -41.56
C CYS A 2 -32.96 -23.73 -42.50
N LYS A 3 -32.58 -22.45 -42.33
CA LYS A 3 -31.37 -21.79 -42.84
C LYS A 3 -30.17 -22.17 -41.96
N ASP A 4 -29.02 -22.28 -42.62
CA ASP A 4 -27.70 -22.33 -42.05
C ASP A 4 -27.41 -21.09 -41.19
N ASP A 5 -26.89 -21.30 -39.98
CA ASP A 5 -26.39 -20.25 -39.10
C ASP A 5 -24.86 -20.33 -39.01
N HIS A 6 -24.24 -19.17 -39.19
CA HIS A 6 -22.82 -18.98 -39.44
C HIS A 6 -21.94 -19.30 -38.22
N GLY A 7 -20.92 -20.13 -38.45
CA GLY A 7 -19.88 -20.45 -37.48
C GLY A 7 -18.95 -19.26 -37.19
N ILE A 8 -18.77 -18.97 -35.90
CA ILE A 8 -17.73 -18.09 -35.38
C ILE A 8 -16.40 -18.85 -35.32
N GLY A 9 -15.35 -18.26 -35.91
CA GLY A 9 -14.06 -18.90 -36.16
C GLY A 9 -13.29 -19.29 -34.89
N ARG A 10 -12.81 -20.54 -34.88
CA ARG A 10 -11.72 -21.00 -34.00
C ARG A 10 -10.41 -20.39 -34.50
N ARG A 11 -9.81 -19.45 -33.76
CA ARG A 11 -8.39 -19.13 -33.90
C ARG A 11 -7.61 -19.91 -32.85
N ALA A 12 -6.85 -20.90 -33.31
CA ALA A 12 -5.89 -21.63 -32.48
C ALA A 12 -4.63 -20.77 -32.28
N LEU A 13 -4.16 -20.69 -31.03
CA LEU A 13 -2.89 -20.07 -30.65
C LEU A 13 -1.75 -21.07 -30.94
N LEU A 14 -0.77 -20.68 -31.74
CA LEU A 14 0.50 -21.41 -31.86
C LEU A 14 1.58 -20.59 -31.15
N VAL A 15 2.10 -21.12 -30.04
CA VAL A 15 3.25 -20.56 -29.32
C VAL A 15 4.48 -21.38 -29.69
N THR A 16 5.32 -20.85 -30.58
CA THR A 16 6.70 -21.34 -30.74
C THR A 16 7.62 -20.54 -29.81
N GLY A 17 8.52 -21.25 -29.12
CA GLY A 17 9.22 -20.78 -27.93
C GLY A 17 10.09 -19.51 -28.05
N ALA A 18 10.42 -18.99 -26.86
CA ALA A 18 11.24 -17.81 -26.54
C ALA A 18 10.64 -16.44 -26.94
N ALA A 19 10.07 -15.77 -25.94
CA ALA A 19 9.73 -14.33 -25.93
C ALA A 19 8.90 -13.78 -27.12
N ALA A 20 7.95 -14.57 -27.65
CA ALA A 20 6.86 -13.99 -28.43
C ALA A 20 5.88 -13.31 -27.47
N ALA A 21 5.69 -12.00 -27.59
CA ALA A 21 4.60 -11.30 -26.90
C ALA A 21 3.27 -11.97 -27.31
N LEU A 22 2.48 -12.42 -26.33
CA LEU A 22 1.11 -12.88 -26.60
C LEU A 22 0.30 -11.68 -27.11
N THR A 23 0.17 -11.54 -28.42
CA THR A 23 -0.68 -10.53 -29.05
C THR A 23 -2.07 -11.12 -29.25
N LEU A 24 -3.04 -10.68 -28.44
CA LEU A 24 -4.44 -11.03 -28.66
C LEU A 24 -4.98 -10.26 -29.88
N GLY A 25 -5.85 -10.90 -30.65
CA GLY A 25 -6.52 -10.24 -31.77
C GLY A 25 -7.47 -9.15 -31.29
N THR A 26 -7.56 -8.06 -32.04
CA THR A 26 -8.47 -6.95 -31.74
C THR A 26 -9.94 -7.38 -31.80
N VAL A 27 -10.71 -6.95 -30.81
CA VAL A 27 -12.16 -7.13 -30.77
C VAL A 27 -12.81 -5.92 -31.43
N SER A 28 -13.47 -6.14 -32.58
CA SER A 28 -14.14 -5.08 -33.32
C SER A 28 -15.67 -5.22 -33.26
N PHE A 29 -16.36 -4.08 -33.32
CA PHE A 29 -17.82 -3.95 -33.26
C PHE A 29 -18.34 -3.37 -34.60
N PRO A 30 -18.57 -4.23 -35.60
CA PRO A 30 -18.81 -3.81 -36.99
C PRO A 30 -20.13 -3.04 -37.21
N ASP A 31 -21.10 -3.17 -36.30
CA ASP A 31 -22.41 -2.51 -36.42
C ASP A 31 -22.46 -1.13 -35.72
N GLY A 32 -21.32 -0.65 -35.18
CA GLY A 32 -21.25 0.52 -34.29
C GLY A 32 -21.97 1.78 -34.76
N PRO A 33 -21.83 2.23 -36.03
CA PRO A 33 -22.54 3.40 -36.54
C PRO A 33 -24.07 3.21 -36.58
N ALA A 34 -24.54 2.01 -36.89
CA ALA A 34 -25.98 1.68 -36.96
C ALA A 34 -26.58 1.45 -35.56
N ALA A 35 -25.84 0.81 -34.67
CA ALA A 35 -26.21 0.62 -33.27
C ALA A 35 -26.24 1.96 -32.49
N ALA A 36 -25.30 2.87 -32.79
CA ALA A 36 -25.30 4.23 -32.24
C ALA A 36 -26.54 5.03 -32.64
N ALA A 37 -26.93 4.98 -33.92
CA ALA A 37 -28.13 5.65 -34.42
C ALA A 37 -29.44 5.11 -33.81
N ALA A 38 -29.46 3.87 -33.33
CA ALA A 38 -30.62 3.23 -32.71
C ALA A 38 -30.62 3.24 -31.17
N GLY A 39 -29.56 3.77 -30.52
CA GLY A 39 -29.41 3.68 -29.05
C GLY A 39 -29.27 2.23 -28.55
N GLY A 40 -28.59 1.38 -29.34
CA GLY A 40 -28.51 -0.05 -29.13
C GLY A 40 -27.44 -0.50 -28.12
N THR A 41 -27.24 -1.81 -28.04
CA THR A 41 -26.18 -2.46 -27.26
C THR A 41 -25.56 -3.55 -28.12
N GLU A 42 -24.23 -3.67 -28.11
CA GLU A 42 -23.52 -4.75 -28.75
C GLU A 42 -22.66 -5.51 -27.75
N THR A 43 -22.67 -6.84 -27.85
CA THR A 43 -21.86 -7.73 -27.00
C THR A 43 -20.95 -8.62 -27.84
N ARG A 44 -19.72 -8.79 -27.38
CA ARG A 44 -18.72 -9.70 -27.95
C ARG A 44 -18.07 -10.50 -26.85
N THR A 45 -17.80 -11.77 -27.13
CA THR A 45 -17.15 -12.70 -26.19
C THR A 45 -15.88 -13.24 -26.81
N VAL A 46 -14.77 -13.12 -26.09
CA VAL A 46 -13.47 -13.67 -26.45
C VAL A 46 -13.13 -14.79 -25.48
N ARG A 47 -12.50 -15.86 -25.98
CA ARG A 47 -11.98 -16.97 -25.19
C ARG A 47 -10.51 -17.17 -25.51
N GLY A 48 -9.73 -17.60 -24.52
CA GLY A 48 -8.33 -17.90 -24.71
C GLY A 48 -7.79 -18.79 -23.60
N THR A 49 -6.52 -19.18 -23.73
CA THR A 49 -5.78 -19.92 -22.71
C THR A 49 -4.40 -19.29 -22.56
N LEU A 50 -4.02 -18.98 -21.32
CA LEU A 50 -2.68 -18.52 -20.97
C LEU A 50 -1.84 -19.72 -20.52
N PRO A 51 -0.67 -19.98 -21.15
CA PRO A 51 0.20 -21.06 -20.72
C PRO A 51 0.93 -20.71 -19.41
N PRO A 52 1.46 -21.70 -18.67
CA PRO A 52 2.41 -21.44 -17.61
C PRO A 52 3.58 -20.57 -18.13
N GLY A 53 3.93 -19.53 -17.37
CA GLY A 53 4.96 -18.57 -17.80
C GLY A 53 4.46 -17.49 -18.77
N ALA A 54 3.14 -17.31 -18.91
CA ALA A 54 2.57 -16.17 -19.62
C ALA A 54 3.11 -14.82 -19.08
N PRO A 55 3.13 -13.77 -19.92
CA PRO A 55 3.50 -12.42 -19.48
C PRO A 55 2.63 -11.93 -18.31
N ASP A 56 3.20 -11.07 -17.46
CA ASP A 56 2.52 -10.53 -16.27
C ASP A 56 1.24 -9.76 -16.59
N PHE A 57 1.20 -9.17 -17.79
CA PHE A 57 0.07 -8.39 -18.31
C PHE A 57 -0.12 -8.76 -19.78
N VAL A 58 -1.32 -9.21 -20.13
CA VAL A 58 -1.75 -9.52 -21.49
C VAL A 58 -2.84 -8.55 -21.88
N HIS A 59 -2.63 -7.83 -22.97
CA HIS A 59 -3.54 -6.79 -23.45
C HIS A 59 -4.48 -7.36 -24.51
N LEU A 60 -5.79 -7.20 -24.29
CA LEU A 60 -6.85 -7.46 -25.25
C LEU A 60 -7.30 -6.12 -25.85
N PRO A 61 -6.87 -5.78 -27.09
CA PRO A 61 -7.31 -4.55 -27.74
C PRO A 61 -8.78 -4.64 -28.15
N VAL A 62 -9.51 -3.54 -27.97
CA VAL A 62 -10.94 -3.39 -28.24
C VAL A 62 -11.15 -2.12 -29.05
N ASP A 63 -11.65 -2.25 -30.27
CA ASP A 63 -12.02 -1.09 -31.09
C ASP A 63 -13.35 -0.55 -30.59
N VAL A 64 -13.31 0.58 -29.89
CA VAL A 64 -14.48 1.28 -29.40
C VAL A 64 -14.93 2.28 -30.47
N PRO A 65 -16.10 2.09 -31.11
CA PRO A 65 -16.64 3.04 -32.08
C PRO A 65 -17.16 4.34 -31.43
N PRO A 66 -17.41 5.39 -32.22
CA PRO A 66 -18.10 6.59 -31.73
C PRO A 66 -19.50 6.28 -31.18
N GLY A 67 -19.95 7.10 -30.22
CA GLY A 67 -21.32 7.03 -29.67
C GLY A 67 -21.52 6.03 -28.53
N VAL A 68 -20.46 5.40 -28.04
CA VAL A 68 -20.50 4.55 -26.84
C VAL A 68 -20.59 5.45 -25.60
N ARG A 69 -21.61 5.23 -24.77
CA ARG A 69 -21.78 5.94 -23.49
C ARG A 69 -21.26 5.15 -22.29
N GLU A 70 -21.18 3.83 -22.41
CA GLU A 70 -20.74 2.92 -21.36
C GLU A 70 -20.11 1.66 -21.93
N ILE A 71 -18.99 1.25 -21.36
CA ILE A 71 -18.35 -0.05 -21.60
C ILE A 71 -18.52 -0.92 -20.36
N LYS A 72 -19.05 -2.13 -20.54
CA LYS A 72 -19.11 -3.17 -19.51
C LYS A 72 -18.24 -4.34 -19.89
N VAL A 73 -17.51 -4.89 -18.94
CA VAL A 73 -16.64 -6.04 -19.13
C VAL A 73 -16.85 -7.02 -17.99
N ALA A 74 -17.09 -8.28 -18.34
CA ALA A 74 -17.13 -9.40 -17.40
C ALA A 74 -16.10 -10.44 -17.83
N TYR A 75 -15.51 -11.16 -16.88
CA TYR A 75 -14.61 -12.26 -17.20
C TYR A 75 -14.81 -13.46 -16.28
N THR A 76 -14.47 -14.63 -16.81
CA THR A 76 -14.40 -15.88 -16.05
C THR A 76 -13.14 -16.62 -16.44
N TYR A 77 -12.64 -17.47 -15.54
CA TYR A 77 -11.52 -18.35 -15.81
C TYR A 77 -11.65 -19.63 -14.98
N ASP A 78 -10.97 -20.68 -15.42
CA ASP A 78 -10.98 -21.97 -14.73
C ASP A 78 -10.18 -21.94 -13.42
N ARG A 79 -10.69 -22.65 -12.41
CA ARG A 79 -10.01 -22.84 -11.11
C ARG A 79 -9.86 -24.34 -10.84
N PRO A 80 -9.00 -25.04 -11.61
CA PRO A 80 -8.84 -26.46 -11.46
C PRO A 80 -8.22 -26.81 -10.10
N SER A 81 -8.53 -28.00 -9.58
CA SER A 81 -7.83 -28.54 -8.42
C SER A 81 -6.36 -28.80 -8.78
N VAL A 82 -5.45 -28.43 -7.88
CA VAL A 82 -4.01 -28.60 -8.04
C VAL A 82 -3.43 -29.31 -6.81
N PRO A 83 -2.31 -30.05 -6.93
CA PRO A 83 -1.66 -30.66 -5.78
C PRO A 83 -1.24 -29.62 -4.73
N ALA A 84 -1.17 -30.06 -3.46
CA ALA A 84 -0.68 -29.20 -2.38
C ALA A 84 0.70 -28.60 -2.72
N GLY A 85 0.86 -27.30 -2.46
CA GLY A 85 2.07 -26.55 -2.79
C GLY A 85 2.17 -26.07 -4.25
N THR A 86 1.23 -26.45 -5.12
CA THR A 86 1.15 -25.91 -6.49
C THR A 86 0.19 -24.72 -6.52
N PRO A 87 0.59 -23.56 -7.08
CA PRO A 87 -0.34 -22.45 -7.26
C PRO A 87 -1.48 -22.80 -8.20
N GLY A 88 -2.71 -22.44 -7.83
CA GLY A 88 -3.87 -22.50 -8.71
C GLY A 88 -3.89 -21.35 -9.72
N ASN A 89 -4.97 -21.23 -10.48
CA ASN A 89 -5.18 -20.09 -11.37
C ASN A 89 -5.72 -18.88 -10.58
N ALA A 90 -5.10 -17.72 -10.80
CA ALA A 90 -5.61 -16.41 -10.39
C ALA A 90 -5.36 -15.44 -11.53
N LEU A 91 -6.42 -14.73 -11.95
CA LEU A 91 -6.38 -13.82 -13.09
C LEU A 91 -6.97 -12.50 -12.64
N ASP A 92 -6.17 -11.44 -12.74
CA ASP A 92 -6.61 -10.08 -12.48
C ASP A 92 -7.12 -9.40 -13.75
N ILE A 93 -7.92 -8.35 -13.59
CA ILE A 93 -8.43 -7.57 -14.71
C ILE A 93 -8.39 -6.06 -14.45
N GLY A 94 -8.17 -5.29 -15.52
CA GLY A 94 -8.37 -3.85 -15.56
C GLY A 94 -8.52 -3.34 -16.98
N ILE A 95 -8.43 -2.02 -17.15
CA ILE A 95 -8.62 -1.40 -18.47
C ILE A 95 -7.81 -0.12 -18.65
N PHE A 96 -7.30 0.07 -19.87
CA PHE A 96 -6.71 1.30 -20.37
C PHE A 96 -7.55 1.80 -21.54
N ASP A 97 -7.67 3.12 -21.69
CA ASP A 97 -8.44 3.75 -22.76
C ASP A 97 -7.64 4.01 -24.04
N GLU A 98 -8.22 4.81 -24.94
CA GLU A 98 -7.64 5.17 -26.24
C GLU A 98 -6.28 5.88 -26.16
N ARG A 99 -5.88 6.34 -24.97
CA ARG A 99 -4.59 6.99 -24.73
C ARG A 99 -3.45 6.00 -24.51
N GLY A 100 -3.73 4.70 -24.61
CA GLY A 100 -2.74 3.63 -24.70
C GLY A 100 -2.25 3.10 -23.36
N THR A 101 -1.30 2.17 -23.43
CA THR A 101 -0.86 1.32 -22.31
C THR A 101 0.57 1.58 -21.86
N ASP A 102 1.19 2.67 -22.34
CA ASP A 102 2.57 3.02 -21.98
C ASP A 102 2.75 3.08 -20.46
N LEU A 103 3.92 2.68 -19.97
CA LEU A 103 4.24 2.71 -18.54
C LEU A 103 4.25 4.15 -18.02
N GLY A 104 3.47 4.42 -16.97
CA GLY A 104 3.22 5.77 -16.47
C GLY A 104 2.40 6.65 -17.41
N GLY A 105 1.77 6.05 -18.43
CA GLY A 105 0.94 6.74 -19.41
C GLY A 105 -0.41 7.19 -18.85
N ARG A 106 -1.13 7.99 -19.64
CA ARG A 106 -2.41 8.58 -19.22
C ARG A 106 -3.63 7.68 -19.42
N GLY A 107 -3.44 6.50 -20.01
CA GLY A 107 -4.55 5.64 -20.43
C GLY A 107 -5.19 4.83 -19.32
N PHE A 108 -4.62 4.77 -18.11
CA PHE A 108 -5.19 3.98 -17.01
C PHE A 108 -6.63 4.41 -16.69
N ARG A 109 -7.55 3.43 -16.58
CA ARG A 109 -8.96 3.65 -16.25
C ARG A 109 -9.44 2.83 -15.06
N GLY A 110 -8.64 1.91 -14.54
CA GLY A 110 -8.99 1.15 -13.36
C GLY A 110 -8.41 -0.25 -13.35
N TRP A 111 -8.42 -0.82 -12.15
CA TRP A 111 -7.89 -2.13 -11.84
C TRP A 111 -8.79 -2.77 -10.78
N SER A 112 -9.21 -4.01 -11.03
CA SER A 112 -9.92 -4.81 -10.03
C SER A 112 -9.00 -5.72 -9.23
N GLY A 113 -7.77 -5.96 -9.71
CA GLY A 113 -7.08 -7.19 -9.33
C GLY A 113 -7.99 -8.39 -9.56
N GLY A 114 -8.07 -9.27 -8.57
CA GLY A 114 -9.03 -10.38 -8.49
C GLY A 114 -10.31 -10.08 -7.71
N ALA A 115 -10.54 -8.82 -7.29
CA ALA A 115 -11.62 -8.49 -6.36
C ALA A 115 -13.03 -8.52 -6.97
N ARG A 116 -13.15 -8.38 -8.30
CA ARG A 116 -14.42 -8.24 -9.01
C ARG A 116 -14.46 -9.11 -10.27
N PRO A 117 -15.59 -9.78 -10.59
CA PRO A 117 -15.74 -10.57 -11.82
C PRO A 117 -16.18 -9.73 -13.03
N GLU A 118 -16.63 -8.49 -12.80
CA GLU A 118 -17.09 -7.57 -13.83
C GLU A 118 -16.88 -6.11 -13.41
N PHE A 119 -16.86 -5.21 -14.40
CA PHE A 119 -16.81 -3.78 -14.20
C PHE A 119 -17.50 -3.03 -15.34
N PHE A 120 -17.81 -1.76 -15.08
CA PHE A 120 -18.24 -0.81 -16.10
C PHE A 120 -17.53 0.54 -15.93
N VAL A 121 -17.42 1.28 -17.04
CA VAL A 121 -16.96 2.67 -17.07
C VAL A 121 -17.95 3.47 -17.92
N ARG A 122 -18.45 4.58 -17.35
CA ARG A 122 -19.24 5.59 -18.05
C ARG A 122 -18.78 6.99 -17.65
N ALA A 123 -19.36 8.02 -18.25
CA ALA A 123 -18.95 9.40 -18.04
C ALA A 123 -19.07 9.86 -16.58
N ASP A 124 -20.15 9.49 -15.90
CA ASP A 124 -20.58 9.98 -14.59
C ASP A 124 -20.32 9.00 -13.44
N ASP A 125 -20.09 7.73 -13.74
CA ASP A 125 -19.96 6.66 -12.75
C ASP A 125 -19.05 5.53 -13.27
N ALA A 126 -18.54 4.71 -12.36
CA ALA A 126 -17.78 3.52 -12.68
C ALA A 126 -17.86 2.52 -11.53
N THR A 127 -17.58 1.26 -11.82
CA THR A 127 -17.41 0.26 -10.76
C THR A 127 -16.27 0.68 -9.81
N PRO A 128 -16.40 0.51 -8.47
CA PRO A 128 -15.30 0.85 -7.57
C PRO A 128 -13.99 0.15 -7.97
N GLY A 129 -12.91 0.93 -8.01
CA GLY A 129 -11.60 0.54 -8.57
C GLY A 129 -11.36 1.10 -9.97
N TYR A 130 -12.39 1.66 -10.61
CA TYR A 130 -12.34 2.31 -11.91
C TYR A 130 -12.67 3.80 -11.82
N ILE A 131 -12.07 4.56 -12.72
CA ILE A 131 -12.18 6.01 -12.79
C ILE A 131 -13.34 6.33 -13.75
N PRO A 132 -14.36 7.11 -13.36
CA PRO A 132 -15.40 7.59 -14.26
C PRO A 132 -14.85 8.56 -15.31
N GLY A 133 -15.52 8.71 -16.44
CA GLY A 133 -15.08 9.56 -17.55
C GLY A 133 -15.59 9.10 -18.91
N PRO A 134 -15.56 9.98 -19.93
CA PRO A 134 -16.20 9.71 -21.21
C PRO A 134 -15.56 8.50 -21.90
N VAL A 135 -16.38 7.65 -22.49
CA VAL A 135 -15.92 6.53 -23.32
C VAL A 135 -15.68 7.06 -24.73
N ARG A 136 -14.43 7.40 -25.05
CA ARG A 136 -14.06 7.94 -26.37
C ARG A 136 -13.82 6.83 -27.38
N ALA A 137 -14.09 7.13 -28.64
CA ALA A 137 -13.76 6.25 -29.74
C ALA A 137 -12.23 6.06 -29.84
N GLY A 138 -11.81 4.85 -30.21
CA GLY A 138 -10.41 4.47 -30.34
C GLY A 138 -10.14 3.06 -29.84
N THR A 139 -8.87 2.66 -29.82
CA THR A 139 -8.48 1.33 -29.33
C THR A 139 -8.29 1.39 -27.82
N TRP A 140 -9.19 0.76 -27.09
CA TRP A 140 -9.07 0.52 -25.65
C TRP A 140 -8.36 -0.82 -25.41
N HIS A 141 -7.84 -1.03 -24.21
CA HIS A 141 -7.14 -2.26 -23.86
C HIS A 141 -7.65 -2.81 -22.53
N ILE A 142 -8.38 -3.92 -22.59
CA ILE A 142 -8.63 -4.73 -21.40
C ILE A 142 -7.32 -5.43 -21.06
N VAL A 143 -6.89 -5.31 -19.81
CA VAL A 143 -5.63 -5.88 -19.33
C VAL A 143 -5.94 -7.06 -18.44
N LEU A 144 -5.41 -8.21 -18.81
CA LEU A 144 -5.47 -9.46 -18.05
C LEU A 144 -4.12 -9.65 -17.35
N GLY A 145 -4.13 -9.73 -16.02
CA GLY A 145 -2.93 -9.95 -15.22
C GLY A 145 -2.91 -11.35 -14.62
N PRO A 146 -2.38 -12.39 -15.29
CA PRO A 146 -2.30 -13.73 -14.71
C PRO A 146 -1.41 -13.69 -13.46
N TYR A 147 -2.04 -13.71 -12.28
CA TYR A 147 -1.34 -13.62 -11.00
C TYR A 147 -0.61 -14.92 -10.69
N THR A 148 -1.29 -16.04 -10.93
CA THR A 148 -0.71 -17.39 -10.93
C THR A 148 -1.36 -18.20 -12.05
N VAL A 149 -0.57 -19.08 -12.67
CA VAL A 149 -1.02 -19.98 -13.73
C VAL A 149 -0.65 -21.41 -13.34
N ALA A 150 -1.65 -22.27 -13.20
CA ALA A 150 -1.49 -23.68 -12.91
C ALA A 150 -0.80 -24.41 -14.07
N PRO A 151 -0.14 -25.56 -13.84
CA PRO A 151 0.63 -26.28 -14.87
C PRO A 151 -0.14 -26.62 -16.17
N GLN A 152 -1.46 -26.83 -16.05
CA GLN A 152 -2.37 -27.10 -17.17
C GLN A 152 -2.74 -25.85 -18.00
N GLY A 153 -2.30 -24.66 -17.56
CA GLY A 153 -2.69 -23.38 -18.14
C GLY A 153 -3.95 -22.78 -17.49
N LEU A 154 -4.27 -21.56 -17.91
CA LEU A 154 -5.41 -20.78 -17.44
C LEU A 154 -6.32 -20.46 -18.61
N SER A 155 -7.47 -21.11 -18.66
CA SER A 155 -8.50 -20.85 -19.68
C SER A 155 -9.41 -19.73 -19.21
N TYR A 156 -9.64 -18.73 -20.06
CA TYR A 156 -10.44 -17.57 -19.72
C TYR A 156 -11.49 -17.25 -20.79
N GLN A 157 -12.50 -16.50 -20.37
CA GLN A 157 -13.51 -15.87 -21.21
C GLN A 157 -13.66 -14.41 -20.78
N VAL A 158 -13.67 -13.48 -21.73
CA VAL A 158 -13.99 -12.06 -21.52
C VAL A 158 -15.20 -11.71 -22.37
N THR A 159 -16.23 -11.13 -21.74
CA THR A 159 -17.45 -10.63 -22.38
C THR A 159 -17.43 -9.11 -22.30
N ILE A 160 -17.49 -8.45 -23.45
CA ILE A 160 -17.41 -6.99 -23.61
C ILE A 160 -18.75 -6.52 -24.17
N THR A 161 -19.38 -5.57 -23.50
CA THR A 161 -20.64 -4.99 -23.91
C THR A 161 -20.49 -3.49 -24.04
N LEU A 162 -20.75 -2.97 -25.24
CA LEU A 162 -20.79 -1.55 -25.54
C LEU A 162 -22.24 -1.08 -25.59
N ILE A 163 -22.56 -0.07 -24.78
CA ILE A 163 -23.88 0.54 -24.73
C ILE A 163 -23.76 1.91 -25.40
N TYR A 164 -24.59 2.15 -26.41
CA TYR A 164 -24.58 3.40 -27.16
C TYR A 164 -25.60 4.41 -26.63
N GLY A 165 -25.36 5.69 -26.92
CA GLY A 165 -26.31 6.76 -26.63
C GLY A 165 -25.61 8.10 -26.40
N GLU A 166 -26.39 9.06 -25.92
CA GLU A 166 -25.87 10.40 -25.63
C GLU A 166 -24.73 10.35 -24.61
N PRO A 167 -23.61 11.08 -24.85
CA PRO A 167 -22.53 11.18 -23.89
C PRO A 167 -23.00 11.78 -22.57
N GLY A 168 -22.69 11.10 -21.46
CA GLY A 168 -22.91 11.65 -20.13
C GLY A 168 -21.93 12.76 -19.77
N ARG A 169 -22.20 13.46 -18.67
CA ARG A 169 -21.31 14.50 -18.12
C ARG A 169 -20.47 13.93 -16.99
N THR A 170 -19.15 14.11 -17.06
CA THR A 170 -18.24 13.76 -15.96
C THR A 170 -18.24 14.83 -14.88
N PRO A 171 -18.56 14.49 -13.63
CA PRO A 171 -18.43 15.42 -12.51
C PRO A 171 -16.96 15.81 -12.26
N GLU A 172 -16.74 17.06 -11.87
CA GLU A 172 -15.44 17.48 -11.35
C GLU A 172 -15.20 16.82 -9.97
N PRO A 173 -14.07 16.14 -9.74
CA PRO A 173 -13.79 15.50 -8.46
C PRO A 173 -13.45 16.55 -7.39
N GLY A 174 -14.01 16.38 -6.20
CA GLY A 174 -13.57 17.07 -4.98
C GLY A 174 -12.54 16.22 -4.24
N TYR A 175 -11.70 16.83 -3.40
CA TYR A 175 -10.67 16.12 -2.62
C TYR A 175 -10.61 16.62 -1.18
N PRO A 176 -10.16 15.80 -0.21
CA PRO A 176 -10.04 16.22 1.18
C PRO A 176 -9.03 17.36 1.34
N PRO A 177 -9.20 18.23 2.33
CA PRO A 177 -8.25 19.29 2.61
C PRO A 177 -6.88 18.71 3.03
N SER A 178 -5.79 19.38 2.66
CA SER A 178 -4.43 18.96 3.01
C SER A 178 -4.03 19.29 4.46
N ARG A 179 -4.93 19.92 5.21
CA ARG A 179 -4.79 20.36 6.60
C ARG A 179 -6.18 20.42 7.24
N VAL A 180 -6.28 19.98 8.48
CA VAL A 180 -7.47 20.15 9.33
C VAL A 180 -7.09 20.87 10.62
N GLU A 181 -8.06 21.13 11.50
CA GLU A 181 -7.74 21.66 12.82
C GLU A 181 -6.94 20.62 13.61
N GLY A 182 -5.99 21.09 14.42
CA GLY A 182 -5.11 20.22 15.18
C GLY A 182 -4.74 20.88 16.49
N ARG A 183 -3.86 20.21 17.24
CA ARG A 183 -3.39 20.63 18.56
C ARG A 183 -2.08 21.43 18.51
N GLY A 184 -1.74 21.99 17.34
CA GLY A 184 -0.41 22.55 17.08
C GLY A 184 0.67 21.46 17.12
N ARG A 185 1.81 21.74 17.75
CA ARG A 185 2.89 20.75 17.86
C ARG A 185 2.54 19.66 18.86
N ALA A 186 2.22 18.47 18.37
CA ALA A 186 1.75 17.36 19.19
C ALA A 186 2.11 15.99 18.59
N TRP A 187 1.92 14.96 19.40
CA TRP A 187 1.87 13.58 18.92
C TRP A 187 0.49 13.33 18.31
N TYR A 188 0.48 13.03 17.01
CA TYR A 188 -0.71 12.66 16.24
C TYR A 188 -0.67 11.17 15.91
N ARG A 189 -1.80 10.48 16.04
CA ARG A 189 -1.91 9.04 15.77
C ARG A 189 -2.48 8.81 14.38
N GLY A 190 -1.95 7.85 13.66
CA GLY A 190 -2.53 7.50 12.37
C GLY A 190 -2.27 6.09 11.90
N ASP A 191 -2.94 5.78 10.81
CA ASP A 191 -2.89 4.49 10.13
C ASP A 191 -2.84 4.74 8.61
N CYS A 192 -1.69 4.42 8.01
CA CYS A 192 -1.37 4.82 6.65
C CYS A 192 -1.63 3.74 5.60
N HIS A 193 -2.09 2.57 6.02
CA HIS A 193 -2.27 1.40 5.16
C HIS A 193 -3.65 0.79 5.46
N ILE A 194 -4.66 1.14 4.65
CA ILE A 194 -6.06 0.74 4.82
C ILE A 194 -6.73 0.57 3.45
N HIS A 195 -7.48 -0.51 3.30
CA HIS A 195 -8.15 -0.84 2.03
C HIS A 195 -9.65 -0.60 2.10
N SER A 196 -10.18 0.07 1.08
CA SER A 196 -11.61 0.26 0.90
C SER A 196 -12.17 -0.71 -0.12
N TRP A 197 -13.47 -0.65 -0.33
CA TRP A 197 -14.12 -1.38 -1.42
C TRP A 197 -13.67 -0.93 -2.84
N TYR A 198 -12.83 0.11 -2.97
CA TYR A 198 -12.27 0.51 -4.27
C TYR A 198 -11.13 -0.41 -4.71
N SER A 199 -10.51 -1.18 -3.81
CA SER A 199 -9.76 -2.39 -4.16
C SER A 199 -10.51 -3.65 -3.72
N ASP A 200 -9.91 -4.38 -2.79
CA ASP A 200 -10.31 -5.69 -2.27
C ASP A 200 -10.75 -5.62 -0.80
N GLY A 201 -10.80 -4.42 -0.21
CA GLY A 201 -11.47 -4.16 1.06
C GLY A 201 -12.98 -4.37 0.98
N ARG A 202 -13.64 -4.30 2.14
CA ARG A 202 -15.11 -4.46 2.27
C ARG A 202 -15.80 -3.30 2.98
N ARG A 203 -15.03 -2.29 3.37
CA ARG A 203 -15.54 -1.07 4.02
C ARG A 203 -15.67 0.05 2.99
N THR A 204 -16.70 0.88 3.13
CA THR A 204 -16.78 2.14 2.39
C THR A 204 -15.80 3.16 3.00
N PRO A 205 -15.39 4.20 2.24
CA PRO A 205 -14.60 5.29 2.80
C PRO A 205 -15.22 5.91 4.08
N ALA A 206 -16.56 6.05 4.12
CA ALA A 206 -17.25 6.56 5.29
C ALA A 206 -17.12 5.65 6.52
N GLN A 207 -17.26 4.33 6.34
CA GLN A 207 -17.06 3.36 7.42
C GLN A 207 -15.61 3.33 7.92
N ILE A 208 -14.63 3.54 7.03
CA ILE A 208 -13.22 3.67 7.40
C ILE A 208 -13.02 4.93 8.25
N ALA A 209 -13.54 6.08 7.81
CA ALA A 209 -13.40 7.33 8.56
C ALA A 209 -14.07 7.29 9.94
N GLU A 210 -15.21 6.60 10.06
CA GLU A 210 -15.86 6.34 11.36
C GLU A 210 -14.99 5.45 12.27
N GLN A 211 -14.46 4.35 11.73
CA GLN A 211 -13.60 3.43 12.48
C GLN A 211 -12.26 4.06 12.87
N ALA A 212 -11.69 4.92 12.02
CA ALA A 212 -10.49 5.69 12.33
C ALA A 212 -10.70 6.60 13.56
N ARG A 213 -11.83 7.32 13.61
CA ARG A 213 -12.21 8.13 14.79
C ARG A 213 -12.43 7.26 16.02
N ALA A 214 -13.12 6.14 15.89
CA ALA A 214 -13.32 5.19 16.99
C ALA A 214 -11.99 4.64 17.55
N ALA A 215 -11.01 4.41 16.66
CA ALA A 215 -9.64 4.01 16.99
C ALA A 215 -8.77 5.17 17.53
N GLY A 216 -9.28 6.40 17.59
CA GLY A 216 -8.56 7.57 18.10
C GLY A 216 -7.44 8.04 17.18
N LEU A 217 -7.61 7.85 15.86
CA LEU A 217 -6.67 8.33 14.86
C LEU A 217 -6.96 9.80 14.54
N ASP A 218 -5.88 10.59 14.42
CA ASP A 218 -5.87 11.96 13.93
C ASP A 218 -5.65 12.05 12.41
N PHE A 219 -5.02 11.03 11.82
CA PHE A 219 -4.81 10.95 10.38
C PHE A 219 -4.90 9.53 9.82
N ILE A 220 -5.31 9.43 8.56
CA ILE A 220 -5.25 8.20 7.77
C ILE A 220 -4.68 8.47 6.38
N ASN A 221 -4.28 7.41 5.66
CA ASN A 221 -3.95 7.47 4.24
C ASN A 221 -4.79 6.44 3.48
N SER A 222 -5.40 6.87 2.37
CA SER A 222 -6.00 5.94 1.39
C SER A 222 -4.89 5.11 0.74
N SER A 223 -5.09 3.80 0.60
CA SER A 223 -4.07 2.91 -0.01
C SER A 223 -4.67 1.77 -0.83
N ASP A 224 -5.80 2.00 -1.52
CA ASP A 224 -6.38 0.98 -2.40
C ASP A 224 -5.36 0.49 -3.46
N HIS A 225 -5.35 -0.82 -3.74
CA HIS A 225 -4.36 -1.42 -4.63
C HIS A 225 -4.41 -0.86 -6.06
N ASN A 226 -3.30 -0.29 -6.52
CA ASN A 226 -3.05 0.08 -7.91
C ASN A 226 -4.15 0.96 -8.54
N THR A 227 -4.86 1.76 -7.73
CA THR A 227 -5.93 2.63 -8.21
C THR A 227 -6.16 3.82 -7.29
N HIS A 228 -6.26 5.00 -7.89
CA HIS A 228 -6.64 6.23 -7.20
C HIS A 228 -8.16 6.49 -7.24
N ALA A 229 -8.97 5.51 -7.66
CA ALA A 229 -10.41 5.69 -7.88
C ALA A 229 -11.17 6.12 -6.60
N SER A 230 -10.66 5.83 -5.41
CA SER A 230 -11.27 6.26 -4.15
C SER A 230 -11.00 7.72 -3.80
N HIS A 231 -9.99 8.37 -4.40
CA HIS A 231 -9.51 9.70 -3.99
C HIS A 231 -10.65 10.74 -3.89
N PRO A 232 -11.58 10.84 -4.86
CA PRO A 232 -12.66 11.82 -4.77
C PRO A 232 -13.67 11.56 -3.65
N HIS A 233 -13.79 10.31 -3.21
CA HIS A 233 -14.80 9.88 -2.23
C HIS A 233 -14.41 10.19 -0.77
N TRP A 234 -13.20 10.70 -0.56
CA TRP A 234 -12.72 11.17 0.75
C TRP A 234 -13.05 12.62 1.05
N ALA A 235 -13.47 13.41 0.04
CA ALA A 235 -13.58 14.87 0.14
C ALA A 235 -14.41 15.37 1.33
N GLY A 236 -15.54 14.72 1.60
CA GLY A 236 -16.45 15.11 2.69
C GLY A 236 -16.23 14.41 4.02
N LEU A 237 -15.17 13.58 4.17
CA LEU A 237 -15.03 12.68 5.31
C LEU A 237 -14.03 13.15 6.37
N ALA A 238 -13.20 14.14 6.04
CA ALA A 238 -12.17 14.69 6.92
C ALA A 238 -12.78 15.41 8.14
N GLY A 239 -13.87 16.17 7.95
CA GLY A 239 -14.41 17.04 9.00
C GLY A 239 -13.37 18.08 9.44
N ASP A 240 -13.41 18.48 10.71
CA ASP A 240 -12.43 19.32 11.38
C ASP A 240 -11.39 18.52 12.19
N ASP A 241 -11.59 17.21 12.34
CA ASP A 241 -10.93 16.36 13.33
C ASP A 241 -10.04 15.25 12.74
N LEU A 242 -10.16 14.92 11.46
CA LEU A 242 -9.42 13.82 10.81
C LEU A 242 -8.72 14.28 9.53
N LEU A 243 -7.38 14.21 9.51
CA LEU A 243 -6.61 14.41 8.29
C LEU A 243 -6.67 13.15 7.41
N ILE A 244 -7.20 13.28 6.20
CA ILE A 244 -7.25 12.18 5.22
C ILE A 244 -6.26 12.46 4.10
N MET A 245 -5.11 11.75 4.13
CA MET A 245 -4.14 11.75 3.06
C MET A 245 -4.55 10.78 1.95
N LEU A 246 -4.13 11.07 0.73
CA LEU A 246 -4.42 10.25 -0.44
C LEU A 246 -3.18 9.48 -0.86
N GLY A 247 -3.37 8.33 -1.47
CA GLY A 247 -2.30 7.43 -1.85
C GLY A 247 -2.87 6.13 -2.41
N GLU A 248 -1.97 5.23 -2.76
CA GLU A 248 -2.30 3.88 -3.20
C GLU A 248 -1.22 2.92 -2.69
N GLU A 249 -1.59 1.66 -2.49
CA GLU A 249 -0.61 0.60 -2.36
C GLU A 249 -0.27 0.10 -3.78
N VAL A 250 0.98 0.29 -4.18
CA VAL A 250 1.51 -0.20 -5.46
C VAL A 250 1.90 -1.65 -5.27
N THR A 251 1.07 -2.55 -5.80
CA THR A 251 1.19 -3.99 -5.65
C THR A 251 1.85 -4.59 -6.89
N THR A 252 3.14 -4.91 -6.76
CA THR A 252 3.94 -5.51 -7.84
C THR A 252 4.07 -7.03 -7.66
N ARG A 253 4.80 -7.69 -8.57
CA ARG A 253 5.18 -9.12 -8.41
C ARG A 253 6.31 -9.36 -7.40
N ASN A 254 6.93 -8.30 -6.88
CA ASN A 254 8.21 -8.34 -6.17
C ASN A 254 8.19 -7.52 -4.87
N GLY A 255 6.99 -7.28 -4.32
CA GLY A 255 6.79 -6.47 -3.14
C GLY A 255 5.75 -5.39 -3.35
N HIS A 256 5.20 -4.91 -2.24
CA HIS A 256 4.25 -3.82 -2.23
C HIS A 256 4.88 -2.57 -1.58
N LEU A 257 4.37 -1.40 -1.93
CA LEU A 257 4.72 -0.15 -1.27
C LEU A 257 3.51 0.76 -1.17
N VAL A 258 3.41 1.52 -0.09
CA VAL A 258 2.44 2.60 0.04
C VAL A 258 3.05 3.88 -0.52
N ALA A 259 2.42 4.44 -1.55
CA ALA A 259 2.68 5.80 -2.03
C ALA A 259 1.92 6.77 -1.13
N LEU A 260 2.51 7.10 0.02
CA LEU A 260 1.82 7.75 1.14
C LEU A 260 1.70 9.26 0.94
N GLY A 261 0.47 9.76 0.91
CA GLY A 261 0.19 11.18 0.80
C GLY A 261 0.65 11.75 -0.54
N THR A 262 0.18 11.22 -1.66
CA THR A 262 0.38 11.78 -3.01
C THR A 262 -0.64 12.87 -3.33
N ASP A 263 -0.40 13.60 -4.42
CA ASP A 263 -1.37 14.52 -4.97
C ASP A 263 -2.61 13.77 -5.49
N PRO A 264 -3.82 14.37 -5.39
CA PRO A 264 -5.03 13.70 -5.85
C PRO A 264 -4.97 13.29 -7.32
N GLY A 265 -5.52 12.12 -7.66
CA GLY A 265 -5.50 11.60 -9.03
C GLY A 265 -4.14 11.07 -9.52
N THR A 266 -3.12 11.03 -8.66
CA THR A 266 -1.83 10.41 -9.00
C THR A 266 -2.01 8.92 -9.23
N PHE A 267 -1.59 8.44 -10.39
CA PHE A 267 -1.48 7.01 -10.70
C PHE A 267 -0.01 6.61 -10.69
N VAL A 268 0.34 5.57 -9.93
CA VAL A 268 1.68 4.99 -9.89
C VAL A 268 1.64 3.61 -10.56
N ASP A 269 2.39 3.48 -11.65
CA ASP A 269 2.32 2.29 -12.47
C ASP A 269 3.03 1.10 -11.81
N TRP A 270 2.30 0.05 -11.46
CA TRP A 270 2.80 -1.14 -10.78
C TRP A 270 3.39 -2.21 -11.71
N ARG A 271 3.29 -2.00 -13.04
CA ARG A 271 3.57 -3.02 -14.07
C ARG A 271 5.07 -3.19 -14.34
N TYR A 272 5.83 -3.50 -13.29
CA TYR A 272 7.27 -3.72 -13.34
C TYR A 272 7.73 -4.78 -12.32
N ARG A 273 8.90 -5.35 -12.57
CA ARG A 273 9.61 -6.28 -11.67
C ARG A 273 10.88 -5.66 -11.11
N ALA A 274 11.40 -6.24 -10.04
CA ALA A 274 12.67 -5.81 -9.42
C ALA A 274 13.84 -5.81 -10.41
N ARG A 275 13.89 -6.81 -11.28
CA ARG A 275 14.94 -6.95 -12.31
C ARG A 275 14.86 -5.92 -13.44
N ASP A 276 13.74 -5.20 -13.58
CA ASP A 276 13.56 -4.26 -14.68
C ASP A 276 14.23 -2.90 -14.41
N ASN A 277 14.79 -2.73 -13.20
CA ASN A 277 15.48 -1.52 -12.75
C ASN A 277 14.64 -0.24 -12.94
N ARG A 278 13.33 -0.33 -12.66
CA ARG A 278 12.37 0.78 -12.78
C ARG A 278 12.06 1.46 -11.45
N PHE A 279 12.33 0.79 -10.33
CA PHE A 279 11.87 1.22 -9.01
C PHE A 279 12.34 2.64 -8.64
N GLY A 280 13.60 3.00 -8.91
CA GLY A 280 14.09 4.36 -8.65
C GLY A 280 13.27 5.44 -9.36
N ARG A 281 12.91 5.22 -10.63
CA ARG A 281 12.05 6.15 -11.38
C ARG A 281 10.64 6.26 -10.78
N ILE A 282 10.05 5.12 -10.41
CA ILE A 282 8.72 5.08 -9.78
C ILE A 282 8.75 5.82 -8.43
N ALA A 283 9.82 5.62 -7.66
CA ALA A 283 10.04 6.29 -6.38
C ALA A 283 10.18 7.81 -6.54
N GLU A 284 10.88 8.28 -7.59
CA GLU A 284 10.93 9.69 -7.96
C GLU A 284 9.58 10.26 -8.38
N GLU A 285 8.76 9.49 -9.11
CA GLU A 285 7.42 9.89 -9.52
C GLU A 285 6.49 10.08 -8.31
N ILE A 286 6.54 9.15 -7.34
CA ILE A 286 5.83 9.29 -6.05
C ILE A 286 6.27 10.57 -5.33
N ARG A 287 7.58 10.81 -5.22
CA ARG A 287 8.12 12.02 -4.57
C ARG A 287 7.74 13.30 -5.31
N ARG A 288 7.68 13.28 -6.65
CA ARG A 288 7.25 14.42 -7.48
C ARG A 288 5.76 14.76 -7.25
N ALA A 289 4.94 13.75 -6.99
CA ALA A 289 3.56 13.92 -6.54
C ALA A 289 3.44 14.25 -5.04
N GLY A 290 4.55 14.58 -4.37
CA GLY A 290 4.60 14.94 -2.94
C GLY A 290 4.38 13.77 -1.97
N GLY A 291 4.46 12.53 -2.44
CA GLY A 291 4.31 11.33 -1.61
C GLY A 291 5.61 10.90 -0.93
N LEU A 292 5.47 9.96 0.02
CA LEU A 292 6.57 9.15 0.56
C LEU A 292 6.56 7.76 -0.07
N VAL A 293 7.74 7.18 -0.24
CA VAL A 293 7.90 5.80 -0.68
C VAL A 293 8.08 4.91 0.54
N VAL A 294 7.07 4.09 0.85
CA VAL A 294 7.08 3.23 2.04
C VAL A 294 6.91 1.78 1.62
N PRO A 295 7.97 0.95 1.60
CA PRO A 295 7.81 -0.49 1.43
C PRO A 295 6.88 -1.05 2.51
N ALA A 296 5.85 -1.74 2.06
CA ALA A 296 4.83 -2.33 2.91
C ALA A 296 5.22 -3.76 3.29
N HIS A 297 4.87 -4.15 4.51
CA HIS A 297 4.98 -5.51 5.07
C HIS A 297 6.04 -6.42 4.39
N PRO A 298 7.36 -6.06 4.42
CA PRO A 298 8.35 -6.60 3.47
C PRO A 298 8.52 -8.12 3.44
N HIS A 299 8.16 -8.78 4.55
CA HIS A 299 8.28 -10.22 4.75
C HIS A 299 6.93 -10.95 4.85
N ALA A 300 5.80 -10.28 4.58
CA ALA A 300 4.49 -10.93 4.61
C ALA A 300 4.41 -12.14 3.68
N GLY A 301 3.86 -13.23 4.19
CA GLY A 301 3.74 -14.51 3.48
C GLY A 301 2.76 -14.55 2.28
N CYS A 302 2.13 -13.43 1.90
CA CYS A 302 1.23 -13.39 0.75
C CYS A 302 1.98 -13.43 -0.59
N ILE A 303 1.33 -14.00 -1.62
CA ILE A 303 1.91 -14.13 -2.96
C ILE A 303 2.18 -12.74 -3.51
N GLY A 304 3.42 -12.44 -3.89
CA GLY A 304 3.83 -11.15 -4.47
C GLY A 304 4.24 -10.09 -3.44
N CYS A 305 4.00 -10.32 -2.15
CA CYS A 305 4.30 -9.37 -1.08
C CYS A 305 5.79 -9.32 -0.71
N ALA A 306 6.54 -10.41 -0.94
CA ALA A 306 7.96 -10.47 -0.61
C ALA A 306 8.75 -9.35 -1.28
N TRP A 307 9.27 -8.41 -0.49
CA TRP A 307 9.99 -7.24 -0.96
C TRP A 307 11.34 -7.63 -1.58
N LYS A 308 11.59 -7.19 -2.83
CA LYS A 308 12.82 -7.50 -3.58
C LYS A 308 13.51 -6.28 -4.21
N PHE A 309 13.10 -5.07 -3.87
CA PHE A 309 13.66 -3.85 -4.46
C PHE A 309 14.78 -3.21 -3.63
N GLY A 310 14.99 -3.67 -2.39
CA GLY A 310 15.89 -3.02 -1.42
C GLY A 310 15.33 -1.71 -0.88
N PHE A 311 16.03 -1.07 0.05
CA PHE A 311 15.53 0.13 0.76
C PHE A 311 16.18 1.45 0.36
N ALA A 312 17.03 1.46 -0.68
CA ALA A 312 17.77 2.67 -1.06
C ALA A 312 16.85 3.85 -1.42
N GLU A 313 15.67 3.56 -1.98
CA GLU A 313 14.70 4.56 -2.41
C GLU A 313 13.58 4.83 -1.38
N ALA A 314 13.61 4.16 -0.22
CA ALA A 314 12.55 4.25 0.78
C ALA A 314 12.70 5.52 1.65
N ASP A 315 11.57 6.20 1.92
CA ASP A 315 11.47 7.34 2.84
C ASP A 315 11.14 6.90 4.27
N ALA A 316 10.49 5.74 4.43
CA ALA A 316 10.21 5.00 5.65
C ALA A 316 9.93 3.53 5.29
N VAL A 317 9.81 2.63 6.26
CA VAL A 317 9.44 1.23 6.03
C VAL A 317 8.43 0.75 7.08
N GLU A 318 7.46 -0.04 6.63
CA GLU A 318 6.53 -0.71 7.52
C GLU A 318 7.21 -1.94 8.16
N VAL A 319 7.42 -1.89 9.47
CA VAL A 319 8.04 -3.00 10.24
C VAL A 319 7.02 -3.75 11.10
N TRP A 320 5.78 -3.28 11.13
CA TRP A 320 4.67 -3.90 11.82
C TRP A 320 3.39 -3.68 11.00
N ASN A 321 2.83 -4.76 10.50
CA ASN A 321 1.61 -4.78 9.72
C ASN A 321 0.52 -5.64 10.39
N GLY A 322 -0.63 -5.04 10.71
CA GLY A 322 -1.76 -5.77 11.31
C GLY A 322 -1.41 -6.44 12.66
N PRO A 323 -1.91 -7.66 12.94
CA PRO A 323 -1.47 -8.43 14.10
C PRO A 323 0.04 -8.67 14.07
N TYR A 324 0.72 -8.51 15.20
CA TYR A 324 2.17 -8.73 15.25
C TYR A 324 2.51 -10.23 15.13
N THR A 325 3.22 -10.59 14.06
CA THR A 325 3.59 -11.97 13.69
C THR A 325 5.11 -12.15 13.60
N PRO A 326 5.62 -13.39 13.40
CA PRO A 326 7.04 -13.60 13.15
C PRO A 326 7.58 -12.85 11.91
N ASP A 327 6.75 -12.60 10.90
CA ASP A 327 7.16 -11.85 9.70
C ASP A 327 7.55 -10.40 10.08
N ASP A 328 6.84 -9.80 11.03
CA ASP A 328 7.16 -8.47 11.59
C ASP A 328 8.46 -8.48 12.40
N GLU A 329 8.78 -9.56 13.13
CA GLU A 329 10.08 -9.69 13.80
C GLU A 329 11.24 -9.70 12.79
N VAL A 330 11.05 -10.34 11.63
CA VAL A 330 12.04 -10.34 10.54
C VAL A 330 12.17 -8.94 9.93
N ALA A 331 11.04 -8.25 9.69
CA ALA A 331 11.03 -6.88 9.18
C ALA A 331 11.74 -5.91 10.14
N LEU A 332 11.49 -6.03 11.45
CA LEU A 332 12.13 -5.23 12.48
C LEU A 332 13.64 -5.48 12.54
N ALA A 333 14.08 -6.74 12.46
CA ALA A 333 15.50 -7.10 12.46
C ALA A 333 16.22 -6.62 11.18
N GLU A 334 15.59 -6.72 10.01
CA GLU A 334 16.14 -6.20 8.77
C GLU A 334 16.28 -4.67 8.83
N TRP A 335 15.24 -3.97 9.29
CA TRP A 335 15.27 -2.52 9.47
C TRP A 335 16.36 -2.07 10.45
N ASP A 336 16.52 -2.74 11.60
CA ASP A 336 17.55 -2.39 12.59
C ASP A 336 18.96 -2.47 11.99
N ASN A 337 19.23 -3.46 11.13
CA ASN A 337 20.50 -3.55 10.39
C ASN A 337 20.72 -2.35 9.44
N THR A 338 19.66 -1.73 8.92
CA THR A 338 19.80 -0.49 8.12
C THR A 338 20.25 0.70 8.96
N LEU A 339 19.92 0.74 10.26
CA LEU A 339 20.38 1.77 11.19
C LEU A 339 21.90 1.65 11.41
N VAL A 340 22.39 0.43 11.65
CA VAL A 340 23.84 0.14 11.79
C VAL A 340 24.58 0.55 10.52
N ALA A 341 24.06 0.21 9.34
CA ALA A 341 24.65 0.63 8.07
C ALA A 341 24.69 2.17 7.93
N SER A 342 23.63 2.86 8.33
CA SER A 342 23.57 4.32 8.31
C SER A 342 24.61 4.98 9.23
N VAL A 343 24.85 4.41 10.42
CA VAL A 343 25.89 4.89 11.35
C VAL A 343 27.27 4.69 10.75
N ARG A 344 27.57 3.48 10.27
CA ARG A 344 28.88 3.12 9.70
C ARG A 344 29.28 4.03 8.53
N GLU A 345 28.32 4.39 7.71
CA GLU A 345 28.54 5.19 6.50
C GLU A 345 28.42 6.70 6.75
N GLY A 346 28.14 7.13 7.99
CA GLY A 346 27.97 8.54 8.33
C GLY A 346 26.83 9.22 7.57
N ARG A 347 25.79 8.47 7.18
CA ARG A 347 24.72 9.01 6.33
C ARG A 347 23.94 10.10 7.05
N ALA A 348 23.67 11.19 6.33
CA ALA A 348 22.85 12.28 6.84
C ALA A 348 21.38 11.87 7.05
N ARG A 349 20.91 10.86 6.32
CA ARG A 349 19.56 10.29 6.40
C ARG A 349 19.67 8.80 6.70
N TRP A 350 18.80 8.34 7.60
CA TRP A 350 18.60 6.94 7.98
C TRP A 350 17.13 6.60 7.67
N LEU A 351 16.78 5.31 7.62
CA LEU A 351 15.45 4.85 7.24
C LEU A 351 14.53 4.78 8.47
N PRO A 352 13.45 5.58 8.58
CA PRO A 352 12.49 5.49 9.66
C PRO A 352 11.60 4.24 9.57
N ALA A 353 11.24 3.69 10.72
CA ALA A 353 10.21 2.65 10.84
C ALA A 353 8.82 3.26 11.10
N MET A 354 7.79 2.57 10.61
CA MET A 354 6.38 2.82 10.90
C MET A 354 5.59 1.52 10.93
N GLY A 355 4.31 1.57 11.31
CA GLY A 355 3.43 0.41 11.35
C GLY A 355 1.95 0.79 11.18
N ASN A 356 1.20 -0.04 10.46
CA ASN A 356 -0.17 0.24 10.04
C ASN A 356 -1.01 -1.03 10.01
N SER A 357 -2.34 -0.89 9.91
CA SER A 357 -3.25 -2.02 10.09
C SER A 357 -3.38 -2.95 8.89
N ASP A 358 -3.25 -2.40 7.68
CA ASP A 358 -3.58 -3.08 6.42
C ASP A 358 -4.98 -3.71 6.47
N ALA A 359 -5.92 -2.96 7.04
CA ALA A 359 -7.26 -3.45 7.32
C ALA A 359 -8.11 -3.52 6.04
N HIS A 360 -8.58 -4.72 5.70
CA HIS A 360 -9.41 -4.96 4.52
C HIS A 360 -10.88 -5.16 4.87
N ARG A 361 -11.16 -5.95 5.91
CA ARG A 361 -12.52 -6.33 6.32
C ARG A 361 -12.56 -6.69 7.80
N ALA A 362 -13.72 -7.10 8.32
CA ALA A 362 -13.74 -7.76 9.63
C ALA A 362 -13.10 -9.16 9.49
N PRO A 363 -12.30 -9.64 10.47
CA PRO A 363 -12.05 -9.05 11.79
C PRO A 363 -10.86 -8.06 11.88
N ASP A 364 -10.22 -7.68 10.77
CA ASP A 364 -9.11 -6.72 10.76
C ASP A 364 -9.54 -5.40 11.43
N THR A 365 -8.64 -4.81 12.23
CA THR A 365 -8.93 -3.63 13.04
C THR A 365 -8.17 -2.42 12.51
N ILE A 366 -8.89 -1.39 12.06
CA ILE A 366 -8.29 -0.10 11.68
C ILE A 366 -7.57 0.50 12.90
N GLY A 367 -6.34 0.96 12.69
CA GLY A 367 -5.49 1.52 13.74
C GLY A 367 -4.87 0.47 14.67
N SER A 368 -4.65 -0.75 14.21
CA SER A 368 -3.91 -1.79 14.92
C SER A 368 -2.82 -2.40 14.02
N PRO A 369 -1.57 -1.92 14.11
CA PRO A 369 -1.06 -0.84 14.97
C PRO A 369 -1.34 0.58 14.45
N GLN A 370 -0.90 1.57 15.23
CA GLN A 370 -0.91 3.00 14.93
C GLN A 370 0.52 3.51 14.80
N THR A 371 0.79 4.33 13.79
CA THR A 371 1.98 5.17 13.73
C THR A 371 1.69 6.51 14.42
N VAL A 372 2.39 6.78 15.52
CA VAL A 372 2.27 8.02 16.29
C VAL A 372 3.41 8.96 15.94
N VAL A 373 3.09 10.15 15.41
CA VAL A 373 4.03 11.08 14.78
C VAL A 373 4.04 12.41 15.52
N LEU A 374 5.22 12.92 15.85
CA LEU A 374 5.39 14.29 16.34
C LEU A 374 5.47 15.25 15.15
N ALA A 375 4.41 16.02 14.97
CA ALA A 375 4.27 17.01 13.91
C ALA A 375 3.92 18.39 14.48
N ASP A 376 4.31 19.46 13.78
CA ASP A 376 4.08 20.84 14.23
C ASP A 376 2.62 21.30 14.07
N GLU A 377 1.85 20.59 13.25
CA GLU A 377 0.42 20.76 13.03
C GLU A 377 -0.17 19.50 12.36
N LEU A 378 -1.50 19.43 12.26
CA LEU A 378 -2.20 18.33 11.59
C LEU A 378 -2.40 18.64 10.09
N SER A 379 -1.30 18.56 9.33
CA SER A 379 -1.29 18.70 7.87
C SER A 379 -0.50 17.57 7.20
N ARG A 380 -0.85 17.24 5.94
CA ARG A 380 -0.16 16.22 5.12
C ARG A 380 1.36 16.38 5.20
N ARG A 381 1.82 17.62 4.96
CA ARG A 381 3.24 17.95 4.95
C ARG A 381 3.90 17.75 6.31
N ALA A 382 3.30 18.28 7.38
CA ALA A 382 3.90 18.19 8.72
C ALA A 382 3.97 16.74 9.23
N VAL A 383 2.94 15.93 8.95
CA VAL A 383 2.93 14.49 9.26
C VAL A 383 4.02 13.76 8.47
N GLN A 384 4.11 13.97 7.16
CA GLN A 384 5.15 13.35 6.32
C GLN A 384 6.56 13.78 6.73
N GLU A 385 6.76 15.04 7.12
CA GLU A 385 8.05 15.52 7.65
C GLU A 385 8.40 14.87 9.00
N GLY A 386 7.41 14.64 9.87
CA GLY A 386 7.56 13.88 11.10
C GLY A 386 7.99 12.43 10.85
N ILE A 387 7.32 11.75 9.92
CA ILE A 387 7.63 10.37 9.50
C ILE A 387 9.04 10.30 8.90
N ARG A 388 9.37 11.17 7.94
CA ARG A 388 10.69 11.19 7.25
C ARG A 388 11.85 11.50 8.20
N ALA A 389 11.59 12.25 9.28
CA ALA A 389 12.57 12.52 10.32
C ALA A 389 12.63 11.43 11.40
N GLY A 390 11.78 10.40 11.30
CA GLY A 390 11.64 9.34 12.28
C GLY A 390 11.22 9.83 13.66
N ARG A 391 10.54 10.98 13.74
CA ARG A 391 9.92 11.48 14.97
C ARG A 391 8.61 10.75 15.22
N SER A 392 8.67 9.42 15.24
CA SER A 392 7.51 8.55 15.35
C SER A 392 7.79 7.29 16.14
N TYR A 393 6.76 6.76 16.79
CA TYR A 393 6.75 5.43 17.37
C TYR A 393 5.49 4.69 16.93
N ILE A 394 5.52 3.37 17.04
CA ILE A 394 4.41 2.48 16.70
C ILE A 394 3.78 2.01 18.00
N ALA A 395 2.46 1.93 18.07
CA ALA A 395 1.71 1.43 19.21
C ALA A 395 0.56 0.54 18.75
N GLU A 396 0.27 -0.55 19.46
CA GLU A 396 -0.83 -1.46 19.10
C GLU A 396 -2.21 -0.80 19.11
N SER A 397 -2.40 0.27 19.89
CA SER A 397 -3.67 0.99 20.00
C SER A 397 -3.54 2.38 20.60
N LYS A 398 -4.66 3.13 20.61
CA LYS A 398 -4.79 4.42 21.29
C LYS A 398 -4.50 4.39 22.80
N ASN A 399 -4.64 3.22 23.43
CA ASN A 399 -4.46 3.07 24.87
C ASN A 399 -2.98 3.01 25.27
N VAL A 400 -2.08 2.74 24.33
CA VAL A 400 -0.64 2.67 24.58
C VAL A 400 0.02 4.00 24.26
N SER A 401 0.78 4.55 25.22
CA SER A 401 1.59 5.75 25.03
C SER A 401 2.94 5.61 25.71
N LEU A 402 3.94 6.29 25.17
CA LEU A 402 5.27 6.32 25.76
C LEU A 402 5.94 7.68 25.56
N THR A 403 6.92 7.95 26.43
CA THR A 403 7.96 8.95 26.24
C THR A 403 9.30 8.24 26.20
N PHE A 404 10.17 8.68 25.30
CA PHE A 404 11.52 8.15 25.16
C PHE A 404 12.50 9.30 24.95
N THR A 405 13.45 9.43 25.87
CA THR A 405 14.36 10.57 25.94
C THR A 405 15.77 10.10 26.28
N ALA A 406 16.77 10.84 25.77
CA ALA A 406 18.16 10.71 26.16
C ALA A 406 18.68 12.08 26.64
N THR A 407 19.37 12.09 27.77
CA THR A 407 19.85 13.32 28.43
C THR A 407 21.34 13.22 28.74
N GLY A 408 22.10 14.27 28.40
CA GLY A 408 23.52 14.41 28.74
C GLY A 408 23.74 15.12 30.08
N GLY A 409 24.95 15.01 30.62
CA GLY A 409 25.30 15.56 31.93
C GLY A 409 25.19 17.09 32.07
N ARG A 410 25.09 17.85 30.98
CA ARG A 410 24.92 19.33 31.00
C ARG A 410 23.50 19.77 30.62
N GLY A 411 22.53 18.85 30.62
CA GLY A 411 21.13 19.14 30.29
C GLY A 411 20.81 19.11 28.79
N GLU A 412 21.76 18.68 27.94
CA GLU A 412 21.47 18.35 26.56
C GLU A 412 20.40 17.24 26.50
N HIS A 413 19.44 17.31 25.59
CA HIS A 413 18.38 16.32 25.48
C HIS A 413 18.00 16.03 24.03
N ALA A 414 17.60 14.79 23.77
CA ALA A 414 17.02 14.36 22.50
C ALA A 414 15.84 13.42 22.75
N GLY A 415 14.86 13.46 21.85
CA GLY A 415 13.74 12.53 21.81
C GLY A 415 13.78 11.65 20.57
N ILE A 416 12.75 10.83 20.39
CA ILE A 416 12.55 9.90 19.26
C ILE A 416 12.87 10.56 17.91
N GLY A 417 13.72 9.91 17.11
CA GLY A 417 14.20 10.39 15.81
C GLY A 417 15.32 11.45 15.88
N GLY A 418 15.64 11.93 17.08
CA GLY A 418 16.65 12.93 17.33
C GLY A 418 18.07 12.37 17.48
N ARG A 419 19.03 13.29 17.64
CA ARG A 419 20.42 12.99 17.97
C ARG A 419 20.82 13.79 19.20
N LEU A 420 21.51 13.15 20.14
CA LEU A 420 22.10 13.78 21.31
C LEU A 420 23.61 14.02 21.06
N PRO A 421 24.03 15.26 20.73
CA PRO A 421 25.42 15.55 20.37
C PRO A 421 26.30 15.74 21.61
N VAL A 422 26.80 14.64 22.16
CA VAL A 422 27.75 14.62 23.28
C VAL A 422 29.05 13.91 22.90
N ASP A 423 30.09 14.08 23.71
CA ASP A 423 31.40 13.48 23.43
C ASP A 423 31.39 11.97 23.75
N PRO A 424 32.26 11.14 23.14
CA PRO A 424 32.13 9.67 23.13
C PRO A 424 31.93 8.99 24.48
N ASP A 425 32.57 9.49 25.54
CA ASP A 425 32.51 8.89 26.88
C ASP A 425 31.64 9.69 27.86
N THR A 426 30.87 10.66 27.35
CA THR A 426 29.91 11.40 28.17
C THR A 426 28.79 10.46 28.61
N PRO A 427 28.50 10.33 29.92
CA PRO A 427 27.36 9.58 30.39
C PRO A 427 26.04 10.14 29.84
N VAL A 428 25.22 9.25 29.29
CA VAL A 428 23.89 9.54 28.76
C VAL A 428 22.87 8.72 29.54
N THR A 429 21.88 9.40 30.12
CA THR A 429 20.73 8.76 30.74
C THR A 429 19.62 8.62 29.70
N VAL A 430 19.23 7.39 29.43
CA VAL A 430 18.09 7.04 28.58
C VAL A 430 16.90 6.71 29.48
N ARG A 431 15.75 7.31 29.22
CA ARG A 431 14.51 7.12 29.99
C ARG A 431 13.37 6.75 29.08
N VAL A 432 12.68 5.66 29.44
CA VAL A 432 11.41 5.22 28.84
C VAL A 432 10.34 5.33 29.93
N ALA A 433 9.25 6.05 29.68
CA ALA A 433 8.06 5.97 30.52
C ALA A 433 6.85 5.59 29.66
N ALA A 434 6.11 4.56 30.06
CA ALA A 434 5.02 3.98 29.28
C ALA A 434 3.74 3.86 30.10
N ARG A 435 2.60 3.88 29.41
CA ARG A 435 1.24 3.68 29.95
C ARG A 435 0.43 2.76 29.04
N GLY A 436 -0.53 2.04 29.62
CA GLY A 436 -1.44 1.15 28.90
C GLY A 436 -0.84 -0.19 28.50
N VAL A 437 0.28 -0.60 29.12
CA VAL A 437 1.06 -1.79 28.76
C VAL A 437 1.23 -2.73 29.96
N PRO A 438 0.12 -3.30 30.49
CA PRO A 438 0.16 -4.16 31.68
C PRO A 438 1.10 -5.33 31.43
N ARG A 439 1.98 -5.59 32.40
CA ARG A 439 2.91 -6.74 32.37
C ARG A 439 3.91 -6.77 31.21
N CYS A 440 3.91 -5.79 30.31
CA CYS A 440 4.91 -5.72 29.25
C CYS A 440 6.32 -5.55 29.82
N THR A 441 7.32 -6.06 29.12
CA THR A 441 8.73 -5.77 29.39
C THR A 441 9.20 -4.61 28.52
N VAL A 442 10.13 -3.81 29.03
CA VAL A 442 10.82 -2.78 28.27
C VAL A 442 12.17 -3.31 27.82
N ARG A 443 12.46 -3.23 26.52
CA ARG A 443 13.76 -3.57 25.96
C ARG A 443 14.43 -2.33 25.41
N LEU A 444 15.71 -2.14 25.71
CA LEU A 444 16.58 -1.18 25.02
C LEU A 444 17.45 -1.93 24.04
N VAL A 445 17.43 -1.49 22.79
CA VAL A 445 18.21 -2.09 21.69
C VAL A 445 19.13 -1.03 21.11
N THR A 446 20.35 -1.46 20.76
CA THR A 446 21.45 -0.63 20.24
C THR A 446 22.03 -1.26 18.97
N ASP A 447 23.05 -0.64 18.40
CA ASP A 447 23.83 -1.21 17.29
C ASP A 447 24.53 -2.53 17.64
N GLN A 448 24.64 -2.87 18.93
CA GLN A 448 25.18 -4.16 19.42
C GLN A 448 24.08 -5.19 19.73
N GLY A 449 22.81 -4.88 19.43
CA GLY A 449 21.65 -5.68 19.80
C GLY A 449 21.05 -5.26 21.14
N VAL A 450 20.39 -6.22 21.81
CA VAL A 450 19.61 -5.96 23.04
C VAL A 450 20.54 -5.67 24.20
N LEU A 451 20.51 -4.44 24.69
CA LEU A 451 21.32 -3.97 25.81
C LEU A 451 20.69 -4.30 27.15
N LEU A 452 19.36 -4.17 27.24
CA LEU A 452 18.61 -4.33 28.48
C LEU A 452 17.24 -4.90 28.18
N THR A 453 16.78 -5.81 29.05
CA THR A 453 15.37 -6.22 29.18
C THR A 453 14.97 -6.03 30.63
N SER A 454 13.94 -5.23 30.89
CA SER A 454 13.42 -5.03 32.24
C SER A 454 12.65 -6.25 32.75
N GLY A 455 12.39 -6.30 34.06
CA GLY A 455 11.27 -7.09 34.56
C GLY A 455 9.93 -6.58 33.99
N PRO A 456 8.85 -7.38 34.08
CA PRO A 456 7.53 -6.97 33.61
C PRO A 456 7.05 -5.75 34.38
N LEU A 457 6.44 -4.80 33.66
CA LEU A 457 5.79 -3.64 34.23
C LEU A 457 4.64 -4.07 35.17
N PRO A 458 4.23 -3.20 36.12
CA PRO A 458 3.09 -3.50 36.99
C PRO A 458 1.82 -3.82 36.21
N VAL A 459 0.86 -4.49 36.88
CA VAL A 459 -0.46 -4.78 36.31
C VAL A 459 -1.28 -3.53 35.98
N SER A 460 -0.92 -2.37 36.54
CA SER A 460 -1.49 -1.08 36.14
C SER A 460 -1.13 -0.69 34.70
N GLY A 461 -0.07 -1.28 34.13
CA GLY A 461 0.44 -0.95 32.81
C GLY A 461 1.16 0.39 32.73
N GLU A 462 1.56 0.94 33.88
CA GLU A 462 2.35 2.17 33.96
C GLU A 462 3.71 1.91 34.59
N GLY A 463 4.75 2.44 33.96
CA GLY A 463 6.10 2.31 34.49
C GLY A 463 7.10 3.24 33.85
N THR A 464 8.22 3.41 34.55
CA THR A 464 9.39 4.13 34.07
C THR A 464 10.60 3.23 34.22
N MET A 465 11.46 3.25 33.22
CA MET A 465 12.77 2.62 33.24
C MET A 465 13.82 3.64 32.83
N GLU A 466 14.96 3.58 33.51
CA GLU A 466 16.15 4.37 33.18
C GLU A 466 17.35 3.45 32.99
N TRP A 467 18.23 3.86 32.09
CA TRP A 467 19.51 3.20 31.83
C TRP A 467 20.58 4.24 31.52
N THR A 468 21.82 3.99 31.93
CA THR A 468 22.95 4.86 31.60
C THR A 468 23.87 4.17 30.61
N THR A 469 24.23 4.88 29.53
CA THR A 469 25.18 4.42 28.51
C THR A 469 26.10 5.57 28.10
N THR A 470 26.92 5.37 27.07
CA THR A 470 27.75 6.39 26.42
C THR A 470 27.69 6.22 24.90
N PRO A 471 27.97 7.27 24.10
CA PRO A 471 28.09 7.12 22.65
C PRO A 471 29.16 6.13 22.19
N SER A 472 30.21 5.88 23.00
CA SER A 472 31.24 4.88 22.69
C SER A 472 30.74 3.43 22.84
N HIS A 473 29.67 3.21 23.61
CA HIS A 473 29.06 1.90 23.80
C HIS A 473 27.80 1.68 22.94
N ALA A 474 27.11 2.75 22.56
CA ALA A 474 25.90 2.69 21.75
C ALA A 474 25.83 3.87 20.78
N ALA A 475 25.80 3.60 19.49
CA ALA A 475 25.62 4.62 18.46
C ALA A 475 24.18 5.17 18.41
N TYR A 476 23.22 4.34 18.79
CA TYR A 476 21.83 4.71 18.97
C TYR A 476 21.18 3.81 20.03
N VAL A 477 20.03 4.26 20.54
CA VAL A 477 19.16 3.44 21.40
C VAL A 477 17.74 3.52 20.87
N ARG A 478 17.05 2.39 20.78
CA ARG A 478 15.61 2.29 20.52
C ARG A 478 14.94 1.49 21.64
N ALA A 479 13.66 1.76 21.87
CA ALA A 479 12.86 1.09 22.88
C ALA A 479 11.81 0.18 22.23
N GLU A 480 11.61 -0.99 22.83
CA GLU A 480 10.50 -1.88 22.53
C GLU A 480 9.72 -2.18 23.81
N LEU A 481 8.39 -2.14 23.74
CA LEU A 481 7.50 -2.66 24.76
C LEU A 481 6.96 -3.99 24.25
N ARG A 482 7.23 -5.09 24.96
CA ARG A 482 6.85 -6.45 24.53
C ARG A 482 5.91 -7.09 25.53
N HIS A 483 4.82 -7.66 25.05
CA HIS A 483 3.94 -8.50 25.85
C HIS A 483 4.68 -9.72 26.40
N GLU A 484 4.17 -10.32 27.47
CA GLU A 484 4.72 -11.57 27.99
C GLU A 484 4.56 -12.68 26.94
N THR A 485 5.61 -13.48 26.74
CA THR A 485 5.55 -14.65 25.86
C THR A 485 5.17 -15.88 26.66
N ALA A 486 4.27 -16.72 26.12
CA ALA A 486 3.86 -17.97 26.78
C ALA A 486 4.97 -19.04 26.74
N ALA A 487 5.80 -19.03 25.69
CA ALA A 487 7.07 -19.75 25.48
C ALA A 487 7.39 -19.70 23.97
N GLY A 488 8.65 -19.48 23.57
CA GLY A 488 9.07 -19.51 22.17
C GLY A 488 10.47 -18.90 21.95
N PRO A 489 11.09 -19.09 20.77
CA PRO A 489 12.41 -18.55 20.46
C PRO A 489 12.40 -17.04 20.14
N VAL A 490 11.21 -16.45 19.95
CA VAL A 490 11.01 -15.03 19.63
C VAL A 490 10.48 -14.27 20.85
N PRO A 491 10.77 -12.95 20.97
CA PRO A 491 10.14 -12.09 21.97
C PRO A 491 8.61 -12.15 21.90
N GLY A 492 7.94 -11.71 22.96
CA GLY A 492 6.49 -11.51 22.88
C GLY A 492 6.13 -10.43 21.86
N ALA A 493 4.88 -10.46 21.39
CA ALA A 493 4.34 -9.48 20.45
C ALA A 493 4.63 -8.05 20.91
N ALA A 494 4.93 -7.16 19.97
CA ALA A 494 5.12 -5.76 20.28
C ALA A 494 3.81 -5.15 20.80
N ALA A 495 3.91 -4.34 21.86
CA ALA A 495 2.88 -3.39 22.28
C ALA A 495 3.21 -1.99 21.77
N ALA A 496 4.51 -1.65 21.71
CA ALA A 496 5.02 -0.44 21.08
C ALA A 496 6.48 -0.59 20.64
N LEU A 497 6.88 0.16 19.61
CA LEU A 497 8.24 0.21 19.06
C LEU A 497 8.62 1.68 18.78
N THR A 498 9.81 2.13 19.15
CA THR A 498 10.26 3.49 18.83
C THR A 498 11.26 3.50 17.68
N ASN A 499 11.22 4.55 16.85
CA ASN A 499 12.42 4.97 16.13
C ASN A 499 13.56 5.34 17.11
N PRO A 500 14.83 5.24 16.69
CA PRO A 500 15.97 5.43 17.59
C PRO A 500 16.18 6.88 18.04
N ILE A 501 16.92 7.04 19.13
CA ILE A 501 17.66 8.25 19.47
C ILE A 501 19.12 7.96 19.16
N PHE A 502 19.75 8.74 18.29
CA PHE A 502 21.18 8.61 18.00
C PHE A 502 22.03 9.29 19.06
N LEU A 503 23.16 8.69 19.42
CA LEU A 503 24.10 9.24 20.40
C LEU A 503 25.39 9.71 19.71
N GLY A 504 26.00 10.75 20.26
CA GLY A 504 27.27 11.28 19.78
C GLY A 504 27.15 12.33 18.67
N ARG A 505 28.27 13.00 18.41
CA ARG A 505 28.44 13.93 17.29
C ARG A 505 28.53 13.15 15.96
N ARG A 506 28.21 13.83 14.85
CA ARG A 506 28.42 13.29 13.50
C ARG A 506 29.88 13.39 13.09
#